data_AF-A0A2I1G177-F1
#
_entry.id   AF-A0A2I1G177-F1
#
_cell.length_a   1.000
_cell.length_b   1.000
_cell.length_c   1.000
_cell.angle_alpha   90.00
_cell.angle_beta   90.00
_cell.angle_gamma   90.00
#
_symmetry.space_group_name_H-M   'P 1'
#
loop_
_entity.id
_entity.type
_entity.pdbx_description
1 polymer ?
#
loop_
_entity_poly.entity_id
_entity_poly.type
_entity_poly.pdbx_seq_one_letter_code
_entity_poly.pdbx_strand_id
1 'polypeptide(L)'
;MDEDVQEDNIDIIVQIDDPPSKHVSVSLNPGENLSKIRERLEQNSKVKMNDTLSFANKIVQINNNNNNEIYLAEVAKEDEEKKTLEKIIDKKDKILYLKSEPDWKFLKNKLGLEYGFTSMLEKANKKAFTIMEDCKMTEIVDGCKHNTIEIDLEKDKIMKNDSF
;
A
#
# COMPACT_ATOMS: atom_id res chain seq x y z
N MET A 1 -11.10 31.40 23.85
CA MET A 1 -11.79 30.10 23.80
C MET A 1 -11.81 29.78 22.34
N ASP A 2 -10.81 29.03 21.89
CA ASP A 2 -10.74 28.59 20.51
C ASP A 2 -11.84 27.54 20.32
N GLU A 3 -12.79 27.83 19.45
CA GLU A 3 -13.84 26.89 19.06
C GLU A 3 -13.15 25.75 18.32
N ASP A 4 -13.02 24.61 19.00
CA ASP A 4 -12.75 23.31 18.37
C ASP A 4 -13.88 23.07 17.36
N VAL A 5 -13.60 23.33 16.09
CA VAL A 5 -14.48 22.92 14.99
C VAL A 5 -14.49 21.39 15.05
N GLN A 6 -15.56 20.82 15.59
CA GLN A 6 -15.80 19.39 15.54
C GLN A 6 -15.82 18.99 14.07
N GLU A 7 -14.74 18.37 13.61
CA GLU A 7 -14.72 17.63 12.37
C GLU A 7 -15.71 16.46 12.51
N ASP A 8 -16.84 16.56 11.82
CA ASP A 8 -17.92 15.56 11.84
C ASP A 8 -17.43 14.24 11.23
N ASN A 9 -16.82 13.39 12.06
CA ASN A 9 -16.53 12.02 11.67
C ASN A 9 -17.84 11.27 11.41
N ILE A 10 -17.84 10.47 10.35
CA ILE A 10 -18.97 9.60 10.00
C ILE A 10 -18.51 8.14 9.96
N ASP A 11 -19.43 7.22 10.22
CA ASP A 11 -19.17 5.79 10.04
C ASP A 11 -19.09 5.45 8.54
N ILE A 12 -17.96 4.88 8.15
CA ILE A 12 -17.62 4.45 6.79
C ILE A 12 -17.24 2.98 6.83
N ILE A 13 -17.73 2.21 5.86
CA ILE A 13 -17.36 0.80 5.69
C ILE A 13 -16.07 0.77 4.87
N VAL A 14 -15.01 0.24 5.47
CA VAL A 14 -13.77 -0.06 4.76
C VAL A 14 -13.87 -1.48 4.21
N GLN A 15 -13.81 -1.61 2.88
CA GLN A 15 -13.84 -2.88 2.15
C GLN A 15 -12.48 -3.15 1.52
N ILE A 16 -11.96 -4.37 1.65
CA ILE A 16 -10.75 -4.82 0.96
C ILE A 16 -11.16 -5.73 -0.22
N ASP A 17 -10.77 -5.34 -1.43
CA ASP A 17 -11.06 -5.99 -2.72
C ASP A 17 -12.56 -6.14 -3.07
N ASP A 18 -12.83 -6.59 -4.30
CA ASP A 18 -14.15 -7.00 -4.76
C ASP A 18 -14.01 -8.26 -5.64
N PRO A 19 -14.46 -9.45 -5.19
CA PRO A 19 -15.28 -9.71 -4.00
C PRO A 19 -14.55 -9.41 -2.68
N PRO A 20 -15.29 -8.97 -1.64
CA PRO A 20 -14.70 -8.47 -0.40
C PRO A 20 -14.00 -9.60 0.38
N SER A 21 -12.71 -9.41 0.67
CA SER A 21 -12.00 -10.24 1.64
C SER A 21 -12.32 -9.82 3.08
N LYS A 22 -12.73 -8.56 3.28
CA LYS A 22 -13.00 -7.97 4.60
C LYS A 22 -13.90 -6.73 4.55
N HIS A 23 -14.73 -6.58 5.58
CA HIS A 23 -15.52 -5.37 5.86
C HIS A 23 -15.34 -4.90 7.29
N VAL A 24 -15.00 -3.62 7.48
CA VAL A 24 -14.81 -3.02 8.80
C VAL A 24 -15.47 -1.65 8.84
N SER A 25 -16.36 -1.42 9.81
CA SER A 25 -16.88 -0.08 10.08
C SER A 25 -15.84 0.75 10.84
N VAL A 26 -15.52 1.94 10.34
CA VAL A 26 -14.56 2.88 10.93
C VAL A 26 -15.13 4.29 10.88
N SER A 27 -14.99 5.03 11.97
CA SER A 27 -15.33 6.45 12.05
C SER A 27 -14.20 7.29 11.43
N LEU A 28 -14.48 7.95 10.31
CA LEU A 28 -13.52 8.74 9.53
C LEU A 28 -14.11 10.10 9.13
N ASN A 29 -13.27 11.12 8.94
CA ASN A 29 -13.69 12.42 8.45
C ASN A 29 -13.62 12.48 6.91
N PRO A 30 -14.73 12.69 6.19
CA PRO A 30 -14.72 12.85 4.73
C PRO A 30 -13.87 14.03 4.24
N GLY A 31 -13.73 15.09 5.05
CA GLY A 31 -12.96 16.28 4.74
C GLY A 31 -11.44 16.10 4.88
N GLU A 32 -10.97 15.05 5.56
CA GLU A 32 -9.54 14.76 5.70
C GLU A 32 -8.94 14.25 4.38
N ASN A 33 -7.66 14.53 4.18
CA ASN A 33 -6.90 13.95 3.09
C ASN A 33 -6.60 12.47 3.34
N LEU A 34 -6.33 11.73 2.26
CA LEU A 34 -6.13 10.29 2.35
C LEU A 34 -4.90 9.90 3.17
N SER A 35 -3.87 10.75 3.24
CA SER A 35 -2.71 10.51 4.11
C SER A 35 -3.09 10.43 5.59
N LYS A 36 -3.90 11.39 6.09
CA LYS A 36 -4.42 11.32 7.46
C LYS A 36 -5.33 10.11 7.68
N ILE A 37 -6.16 9.78 6.69
CA ILE A 37 -7.01 8.59 6.76
C ILE A 37 -6.17 7.33 6.84
N ARG A 38 -5.08 7.22 6.07
CA ARG A 38 -4.15 6.10 6.12
C ARG A 38 -3.57 5.93 7.52
N GLU A 39 -3.08 6.99 8.15
CA GLU A 39 -2.56 6.95 9.53
C GLU A 39 -3.59 6.38 10.52
N ARG A 40 -4.86 6.82 10.42
CA ARG A 40 -5.95 6.30 11.27
C ARG A 40 -6.23 4.81 10.99
N LEU A 41 -6.17 4.39 9.74
CA LEU A 41 -6.41 3.00 9.34
C LEU A 41 -5.24 2.06 9.66
N GLU A 42 -4.01 2.58 9.73
CA GLU A 42 -2.83 1.85 10.22
C GLU A 42 -2.95 1.54 11.71
N GLN A 43 -3.45 2.50 12.50
CA GLN A 43 -3.71 2.32 13.93
C GLN A 43 -4.94 1.43 14.20
N ASN A 44 -5.83 1.25 13.22
CA ASN A 44 -7.01 0.43 13.37
C ASN A 44 -6.67 -1.06 13.33
N SER A 45 -6.75 -1.73 14.48
CA SER A 45 -6.40 -3.15 14.63
C SER A 45 -7.25 -4.11 13.78
N LYS A 46 -8.44 -3.68 13.35
CA LYS A 46 -9.30 -4.47 12.47
C LYS A 46 -8.90 -4.28 11.02
N VAL A 47 -8.64 -3.07 10.53
CA VAL A 47 -8.24 -2.85 9.13
C VAL A 47 -6.80 -3.30 8.90
N LYS A 48 -5.87 -2.89 9.79
CA LYS A 48 -4.42 -3.10 9.67
C LYS A 48 -3.89 -2.61 8.31
N MET A 49 -4.19 -1.35 7.99
CA MET A 49 -3.67 -0.76 6.76
C MET A 49 -2.14 -0.77 6.78
N ASN A 50 -1.54 -0.98 5.62
CA ASN A 50 -0.10 -1.02 5.43
C ASN A 50 0.25 -0.62 3.99
N ASP A 51 1.52 -0.72 3.61
CA ASP A 51 1.97 -0.38 2.27
C ASP A 51 1.46 -1.29 1.15
N THR A 52 0.96 -2.48 1.47
CA THR A 52 0.42 -3.43 0.49
C THR A 52 -1.04 -3.14 0.13
N LEU A 53 -1.65 -2.15 0.79
CA LEU A 53 -3.00 -1.70 0.54
C LEU A 53 -2.98 -0.28 -0.04
N SER A 54 -3.69 -0.11 -1.15
CA SER A 54 -3.90 1.19 -1.79
C SER A 54 -5.38 1.56 -1.74
N PHE A 55 -5.68 2.85 -1.61
CA PHE A 55 -7.04 3.34 -1.80
C PHE A 55 -7.48 3.10 -3.25
N ALA A 56 -8.76 2.85 -3.46
CA ALA A 56 -9.29 2.62 -4.79
C ALA A 56 -10.62 3.33 -5.02
N ASN A 57 -10.83 3.79 -6.25
CA ASN A 57 -12.12 4.22 -6.75
C ASN A 57 -12.86 3.04 -7.35
N LYS A 58 -14.13 2.89 -6.99
CA LYS A 58 -15.05 1.96 -7.64
C LYS A 58 -15.47 2.51 -9.00
N ILE A 59 -15.23 1.71 -10.04
CA ILE A 59 -15.69 1.98 -11.40
C ILE A 59 -16.68 0.89 -11.77
N VAL A 60 -17.87 1.28 -12.22
CA VAL A 60 -18.90 0.35 -12.70
C VAL A 60 -18.94 0.44 -14.22
N GLN A 61 -18.61 -0.65 -14.91
CA GLN A 61 -18.76 -0.77 -16.34
C GLN A 61 -20.14 -1.38 -16.65
N ILE A 62 -20.99 -0.60 -17.31
CA ILE A 62 -22.33 -1.04 -17.72
C ILE A 62 -22.23 -1.71 -19.08
N ASN A 63 -22.48 -3.01 -19.12
CA ASN A 63 -22.56 -3.78 -20.36
C ASN A 63 -24.03 -4.03 -20.73
N ASN A 64 -24.34 -4.06 -22.04
CA ASN A 64 -25.71 -4.23 -22.56
C ASN A 64 -26.40 -5.55 -22.13
N ASN A 65 -25.68 -6.46 -21.49
CA ASN A 65 -26.15 -7.78 -21.06
C ASN A 65 -26.55 -7.82 -19.56
N ASN A 66 -26.79 -6.68 -18.91
CA ASN A 66 -27.16 -6.56 -17.47
C ASN A 66 -26.13 -7.11 -16.46
N ASN A 67 -24.93 -7.49 -16.91
CA ASN A 67 -23.82 -7.86 -16.04
C ASN A 67 -22.94 -6.63 -15.85
N ASN A 68 -23.13 -5.94 -14.72
CA ASN A 68 -22.29 -4.82 -14.32
C ASN A 68 -20.96 -5.36 -13.77
N GLU A 69 -19.86 -5.04 -14.41
CA GLU A 69 -18.53 -5.37 -13.90
C GLU A 69 -18.02 -4.23 -13.03
N ILE A 70 -17.50 -4.59 -11.85
CA ILE A 70 -16.91 -3.64 -10.91
C ILE A 70 -15.40 -3.74 -11.01
N TYR A 71 -14.76 -2.59 -11.19
CA TYR A 71 -13.31 -2.46 -11.24
C TYR A 71 -12.86 -1.51 -10.14
N LEU A 72 -11.81 -1.88 -9.42
CA LEU A 72 -11.15 -1.03 -8.44
C LEU A 72 -9.93 -0.36 -9.08
N ALA A 73 -10.07 0.94 -9.37
CA ALA A 73 -8.97 1.75 -9.89
C ALA A 73 -8.16 2.32 -8.72
N GLU A 74 -6.87 1.97 -8.67
CA GLU A 74 -5.95 2.44 -7.65
C GLU A 74 -5.83 3.98 -7.65
N VAL A 75 -5.79 4.54 -6.45
CA VAL A 75 -5.38 5.93 -6.21
C VAL A 75 -3.88 5.92 -5.94
N ALA A 76 -3.12 6.63 -6.77
CA ALA A 76 -1.68 6.75 -6.61
C ALA A 76 -1.33 7.34 -5.23
N LYS A 77 -0.30 6.80 -4.57
CA LYS A 77 0.09 7.24 -3.21
C LYS A 77 0.46 8.73 -3.14
N GLU A 78 1.04 9.29 -4.21
CA GLU A 78 1.35 10.71 -4.34
C GLU A 78 0.12 11.64 -4.35
N ASP A 79 -1.06 11.10 -4.67
CA ASP A 79 -2.30 11.86 -4.62
C ASP A 79 -2.92 11.87 -3.21
N GLU A 80 -2.44 11.03 -2.29
CA GLU A 80 -3.06 10.88 -0.97
C GLU A 80 -3.00 12.17 -0.13
N GLU A 81 -1.98 12.99 -0.32
CA GLU A 81 -1.83 14.27 0.38
C GLU A 81 -2.84 15.32 -0.11
N LYS A 82 -3.29 15.22 -1.36
CA LYS A 82 -4.10 16.23 -2.07
C LYS A 82 -5.57 15.84 -2.18
N LYS A 83 -5.87 14.55 -2.28
CA LYS A 83 -7.23 14.04 -2.39
C LYS A 83 -7.83 13.90 -1.00
N THR A 84 -9.08 14.31 -0.86
CA THR A 84 -9.88 14.10 0.34
C THR A 84 -10.65 12.80 0.25
N LEU A 85 -11.00 12.24 1.40
CA LEU A 85 -11.79 11.02 1.49
C LEU A 85 -13.11 11.14 0.72
N GLU A 86 -13.81 12.26 0.86
CA GLU A 86 -15.08 12.53 0.19
C GLU A 86 -15.04 12.36 -1.33
N LYS A 87 -13.86 12.54 -1.96
CA LYS A 87 -13.70 12.41 -3.41
C LYS A 87 -13.67 10.96 -3.89
N ILE A 88 -13.39 10.00 -3.00
CA ILE A 88 -13.18 8.60 -3.38
C ILE A 88 -14.21 7.64 -2.76
N ILE A 89 -14.95 8.06 -1.73
CA ILE A 89 -15.97 7.18 -1.13
C ILE A 89 -17.13 6.93 -2.09
N ASP A 90 -17.67 5.72 -2.06
CA ASP A 90 -18.99 5.46 -2.63
C ASP A 90 -20.04 6.10 -1.73
N LYS A 91 -20.57 7.25 -2.17
CA LYS A 91 -21.52 8.05 -1.38
C LYS A 91 -22.83 7.33 -1.09
N LYS A 92 -23.22 6.34 -1.90
CA LYS A 92 -24.48 5.62 -1.74
C LYS A 92 -24.42 4.67 -0.55
N ASP A 93 -23.37 3.88 -0.52
CA ASP A 93 -23.21 2.80 0.47
C ASP A 93 -22.22 3.18 1.59
N LYS A 94 -21.62 4.38 1.51
CA LYS A 94 -20.56 4.89 2.40
C LYS A 94 -19.40 3.90 2.51
N ILE A 95 -18.94 3.40 1.36
CA ILE A 95 -17.86 2.42 1.28
C ILE A 95 -16.58 3.10 0.80
N LEU A 96 -15.50 2.87 1.55
CA LEU A 96 -14.12 3.14 1.16
C LEU A 96 -13.50 1.82 0.70
N TYR A 97 -13.07 1.76 -0.56
CA TYR A 97 -12.43 0.57 -1.11
C TYR A 97 -10.91 0.64 -0.97
N LEU A 98 -10.33 -0.46 -0.51
CA LEU A 98 -8.91 -0.73 -0.50
C LEU A 98 -8.65 -1.88 -1.48
N LYS A 99 -7.53 -1.81 -2.20
CA LYS A 99 -7.08 -2.84 -3.13
C LYS A 99 -5.84 -3.52 -2.55
N SER A 100 -5.84 -4.85 -2.50
CA SER A 100 -4.72 -5.67 -2.02
C SER A 100 -3.71 -6.03 -3.12
N GLU A 101 -3.50 -5.12 -4.06
CA GLU A 101 -2.50 -5.29 -5.11
C GLU A 101 -1.39 -4.25 -4.87
N PRO A 102 -0.24 -4.66 -4.32
CA PRO A 102 0.83 -3.72 -3.98
C PRO A 102 1.42 -3.08 -5.24
N ASP A 103 1.56 -1.76 -5.23
CA ASP A 103 2.36 -1.06 -6.24
C ASP A 103 3.84 -1.41 -6.08
N TRP A 104 4.32 -2.33 -6.92
CA TRP A 104 5.70 -2.78 -6.90
C TRP A 104 6.70 -1.64 -7.18
N LYS A 105 6.31 -0.61 -7.95
CA LYS A 105 7.18 0.55 -8.22
C LYS A 105 7.35 1.38 -6.97
N PHE A 106 6.26 1.61 -6.24
CA PHE A 106 6.32 2.25 -4.93
C PHE A 106 7.21 1.46 -3.96
N LEU A 107 7.00 0.14 -3.83
CA LEU A 107 7.79 -0.70 -2.94
C LEU A 107 9.28 -0.73 -3.32
N LYS A 108 9.57 -0.83 -4.63
CA LYS A 108 10.94 -0.75 -5.18
C LYS A 108 11.66 0.50 -4.72
N ASN A 109 11.00 1.65 -4.79
CA ASN A 109 11.58 2.94 -4.40
C ASN A 109 11.69 3.07 -2.89
N LYS A 110 10.61 2.75 -2.14
CA LYS A 110 10.56 2.87 -0.69
C LYS A 110 11.60 1.98 0.01
N LEU A 111 11.72 0.73 -0.42
CA LEU A 111 12.62 -0.26 0.17
C LEU A 111 14.00 -0.27 -0.48
N GLY A 112 14.20 0.48 -1.58
CA GLY A 112 15.46 0.49 -2.31
C GLY A 112 15.84 -0.89 -2.84
N LEU A 113 14.88 -1.64 -3.41
CA LEU A 113 15.06 -3.06 -3.79
C LEU A 113 16.19 -3.31 -4.80
N GLU A 114 16.59 -2.28 -5.56
CA GLU A 114 17.72 -2.35 -6.50
C GLU A 114 19.10 -2.19 -5.86
N TYR A 115 19.15 -1.89 -4.56
CA TYR A 115 20.38 -1.62 -3.83
C TYR A 115 20.75 -2.82 -2.96
N GLY A 116 22.04 -3.08 -2.84
CA GLY A 116 22.55 -3.98 -1.82
C GLY A 116 22.44 -3.36 -0.43
N PHE A 117 22.44 -4.19 0.59
CA PHE A 117 22.53 -3.79 1.99
C PHE A 117 23.78 -4.40 2.63
N THR A 118 24.42 -3.65 3.53
CA THR A 118 25.53 -4.18 4.34
C THR A 118 24.99 -5.18 5.39
N SER A 119 25.88 -5.89 6.08
CA SER A 119 25.51 -6.73 7.21
C SER A 119 24.83 -5.96 8.35
N MET A 120 25.01 -4.63 8.40
CA MET A 120 24.33 -3.72 9.32
C MET A 120 23.00 -3.18 8.78
N LEU A 121 22.51 -3.71 7.65
CA LEU A 121 21.31 -3.24 6.94
C LEU A 121 21.40 -1.77 6.49
N GLU A 122 22.61 -1.28 6.24
CA GLU A 122 22.80 0.03 5.62
C GLU A 122 22.72 -0.10 4.10
N LYS A 123 21.95 0.77 3.46
CA LYS A 123 21.78 0.79 2.01
C LYS A 123 23.08 1.17 1.31
N ALA A 124 23.49 0.42 0.29
CA ALA A 124 24.65 0.73 -0.51
C ALA A 124 24.46 2.01 -1.35
N ASN A 125 25.55 2.72 -1.64
CA ASN A 125 25.52 3.95 -2.45
C ASN A 125 25.34 3.69 -3.95
N LYS A 126 25.48 2.45 -4.40
CA LYS A 126 25.30 2.04 -5.80
C LYS A 126 24.26 0.93 -5.88
N LYS A 127 23.47 0.95 -6.95
CA LYS A 127 22.54 -0.14 -7.27
C LYS A 127 23.33 -1.42 -7.52
N ALA A 128 22.82 -2.54 -7.02
CA ALA A 128 23.33 -3.87 -7.29
C ALA A 128 22.78 -4.42 -8.61
N PHE A 129 21.52 -4.11 -8.93
CA PHE A 129 20.86 -4.49 -10.18
C PHE A 129 19.74 -3.50 -10.53
N THR A 130 19.13 -3.70 -11.70
CA THR A 130 17.97 -2.92 -12.15
C THR A 130 16.78 -3.86 -12.35
N ILE A 131 15.66 -3.55 -11.71
CA ILE A 131 14.39 -4.26 -11.95
C ILE A 131 13.75 -3.64 -13.19
N MET A 132 13.57 -4.46 -14.23
CA MET A 132 12.98 -4.04 -15.50
C MET A 132 11.48 -3.73 -15.35
N GLU A 133 10.94 -2.88 -16.22
CA GLU A 133 9.53 -2.43 -16.12
C GLU A 133 8.50 -3.52 -16.40
N ASP A 134 8.89 -4.58 -17.12
CA ASP A 134 8.07 -5.74 -17.47
C ASP A 134 8.09 -6.84 -16.39
N CYS A 135 8.83 -6.64 -15.30
CA CYS A 135 8.86 -7.55 -14.17
C CYS A 135 7.49 -7.61 -13.50
N LYS A 136 7.07 -8.83 -13.14
CA LYS A 136 5.81 -9.10 -12.45
C LYS A 136 6.08 -9.41 -10.98
N MET A 137 5.30 -8.80 -10.09
CA MET A 137 5.29 -9.17 -8.68
C MET A 137 4.40 -10.41 -8.51
N THR A 138 4.91 -11.44 -7.84
CA THR A 138 4.15 -12.65 -7.51
C THR A 138 4.15 -12.83 -6.00
N GLU A 139 2.99 -13.23 -5.45
CA GLU A 139 2.86 -13.51 -4.02
C GLU A 139 3.51 -14.86 -3.69
N ILE A 140 4.22 -14.92 -2.56
CA ILE A 140 4.76 -16.16 -2.01
C ILE A 140 3.86 -16.60 -0.85
N VAL A 141 2.96 -17.55 -1.13
CA VAL A 141 1.89 -17.98 -0.20
C VAL A 141 2.44 -18.74 1.02
N ASP A 142 3.55 -19.47 0.86
CA ASP A 142 4.17 -20.28 1.93
C ASP A 142 5.25 -19.53 2.74
N GLY A 143 5.39 -18.23 2.51
CA GLY A 143 6.34 -17.37 3.21
C GLY A 143 7.82 -17.71 2.99
N CYS A 144 8.67 -16.98 3.72
CA CYS A 144 10.09 -17.30 3.82
C CYS A 144 10.25 -18.41 4.86
N LYS A 145 10.77 -19.59 4.48
CA LYS A 145 11.19 -20.58 5.48
C LYS A 145 12.09 -19.87 6.49
N HIS A 146 11.79 -19.99 7.79
CA HIS A 146 12.67 -19.52 8.86
C HIS A 146 13.96 -20.35 8.87
N ASN A 147 14.79 -20.12 7.88
CA ASN A 147 16.15 -20.60 7.84
C ASN A 147 16.97 -19.45 8.40
N THR A 148 17.54 -19.65 9.59
CA THR A 148 18.59 -18.76 10.09
C THR A 148 19.76 -18.89 9.11
N ILE A 149 19.94 -17.88 8.25
CA ILE A 149 21.14 -17.77 7.44
C ILE A 149 22.18 -17.14 8.37
N GLU A 150 23.04 -17.97 8.96
CA GLU A 150 24.28 -17.50 9.58
C GLU A 150 25.16 -16.96 8.45
N ILE A 151 25.27 -15.63 8.36
CA ILE A 151 26.20 -14.98 7.45
C ILE A 151 27.58 -15.07 8.11
N ASP A 152 28.44 -15.94 7.57
CA ASP A 152 29.83 -16.05 8.01
C ASP A 152 30.59 -14.82 7.48
N LEU A 153 30.70 -13.79 8.34
CA LEU A 153 31.28 -12.48 8.03
C LEU A 153 32.71 -12.55 7.45
N GLU A 154 33.43 -13.67 7.55
CA GLU A 154 34.73 -13.85 6.92
C GLU A 154 34.65 -14.34 5.47
N LYS A 155 33.74 -15.28 5.15
CA LYS A 155 33.60 -15.86 3.80
C LYS A 155 32.73 -15.01 2.88
N ASP A 156 31.74 -14.33 3.43
CA ASP A 156 30.73 -13.57 2.67
C ASP A 156 31.13 -12.10 2.44
N LYS A 157 32.38 -11.72 2.77
CA LYS A 157 32.94 -10.45 2.30
C LYS A 157 32.96 -10.48 0.77
N ILE A 158 32.05 -9.72 0.17
CA ILE A 158 32.17 -9.27 -1.22
C ILE A 158 33.62 -8.82 -1.39
N MET A 159 34.38 -9.53 -2.24
CA MET A 159 35.75 -9.14 -2.58
C MET A 159 35.71 -7.68 -3.01
N LYS A 160 36.27 -6.80 -2.18
CA LYS A 160 36.71 -5.48 -2.61
C LYS A 160 37.82 -5.71 -3.63
N ASN A 161 37.44 -6.00 -4.87
CA ASN A 161 38.34 -5.74 -5.98
C ASN A 161 38.29 -4.23 -6.19
N ASP A 162 39.06 -3.52 -5.38
CA ASP A 162 39.62 -2.24 -5.77
C ASP A 162 40.42 -2.52 -7.05
N SER A 163 39.87 -2.12 -8.19
CA SER A 163 40.66 -1.99 -9.42
C SER A 163 41.06 -0.52 -9.53
N PHE A 164 42.38 -0.35 -9.57
CA PHE A 164 43.21 0.86 -9.68
C PHE A 164 42.67 2.02 -10.51
#